data_AF-A0A1E5QKH6-F1
#
_entry.id   AF-A0A1E5QKH6-F1
#
_cell.length_a   1.000
_cell.length_b   1.000
_cell.length_c   1.000
_cell.angle_alpha   90.00
_cell.angle_beta   90.00
_cell.angle_gamma   90.00
#
_symmetry.space_group_name_H-M   'P 1'
#
loop_
_entity.id
_entity.type
_entity.pdbx_description
1 polymer ?
#
loop_
_entity_poly.entity_id
_entity_poly.type
_entity_poly.pdbx_seq_one_letter_code
_entity_poly.pdbx_strand_id
1 'polypeptide(L)'
;MNKPDFLKAFQPGQKLISRLGHMTLTSYQLGHLILTSGKLVACDPLVFPGTDPFDVQFKPGHYPVILSVAHNSKDDNITVAYAMLRLSEQIPVKWELATKFGENLSTLSENEVFGYGVDSGTGCFMDADTSQIIVDQCWEAETYEESLTCKLEETIEENYSLGYNWANLCVDDSTQANVIAFDSGVGDGFYASYFGLDIEGCIVAVVTEFLSGELP
;
A
#
# COMPACT_ATOMS: atom_id res chain seq x y z
N MET A 1 15.31 -10.74 -14.01
CA MET A 1 15.72 -9.32 -14.06
C MET A 1 15.89 -8.84 -12.63
N ASN A 2 16.97 -8.14 -12.26
CA ASN A 2 17.05 -7.51 -10.94
C ASN A 2 15.93 -6.47 -10.85
N LYS A 3 15.06 -6.59 -9.83
CA LYS A 3 13.99 -5.61 -9.61
C LYS A 3 14.60 -4.24 -9.30
N PRO A 4 13.91 -3.14 -9.66
CA PRO A 4 14.38 -1.80 -9.36
C PRO A 4 14.54 -1.63 -7.84
N ASP A 5 15.50 -0.80 -7.46
CA ASP A 5 15.63 -0.38 -6.07
C ASP A 5 14.45 0.56 -5.73
N PHE A 6 13.39 0.01 -5.15
CA PHE A 6 12.19 0.76 -4.81
C PHE A 6 12.47 1.89 -3.82
N LEU A 7 13.56 1.84 -3.05
CA LEU A 7 13.92 2.93 -2.14
C LEU A 7 14.16 4.24 -2.89
N LYS A 8 14.71 4.16 -4.12
CA LYS A 8 14.88 5.35 -4.97
C LYS A 8 13.56 6.07 -5.21
N ALA A 9 12.45 5.34 -5.36
CA ALA A 9 11.14 5.94 -5.63
C ALA A 9 10.69 6.91 -4.54
N PHE A 10 11.22 6.76 -3.33
CA PHE A 10 10.89 7.61 -2.19
C PHE A 10 11.89 8.75 -1.97
N GLN A 11 12.81 8.98 -2.91
CA GLN A 11 13.74 10.10 -2.88
C GLN A 11 13.14 11.33 -3.58
N PRO A 12 13.15 12.52 -2.95
CA PRO A 12 12.61 13.73 -3.56
C PRO A 12 13.25 14.03 -4.92
N GLY A 13 12.42 14.22 -5.94
CA GLY A 13 12.88 14.58 -7.28
C GLY A 13 13.36 13.40 -8.13
N GLN A 14 13.30 12.16 -7.61
CA GLN A 14 13.60 10.95 -8.37
C GLN A 14 12.81 10.92 -9.67
N LYS A 15 13.43 10.46 -10.76
CA LYS A 15 12.75 10.28 -12.04
C LYS A 15 12.17 8.88 -12.16
N LEU A 16 10.99 8.79 -12.76
CA LEU A 16 10.36 7.54 -13.17
C LEU A 16 10.09 7.62 -14.68
N ILE A 17 10.58 6.64 -15.42
CA ILE A 17 10.27 6.47 -16.84
C ILE A 17 9.27 5.31 -16.93
N SER A 18 7.98 5.64 -17.00
CA SER A 18 6.89 4.66 -17.03
C SER A 18 6.20 4.63 -18.38
N ARG A 19 5.20 3.73 -18.53
CA ARG A 19 4.30 3.73 -19.68
C ARG A 19 3.52 5.04 -19.87
N LEU A 20 3.39 5.86 -18.82
CA LEU A 20 2.72 7.16 -18.86
C LEU A 20 3.66 8.31 -19.24
N GLY A 21 4.98 8.05 -19.31
CA GLY A 21 6.00 9.00 -19.73
C GLY A 21 7.05 9.28 -18.65
N HIS A 22 7.70 10.44 -18.77
CA HIS A 22 8.72 10.90 -17.82
C HIS A 22 8.07 11.67 -16.68
N MET A 23 8.23 11.14 -15.48
CA MET A 23 7.60 11.65 -14.27
C MET A 23 8.66 12.00 -13.22
N THR A 24 8.31 12.92 -12.33
CA THR A 24 9.11 13.26 -11.15
C THR A 24 8.36 12.78 -9.91
N LEU A 25 9.06 12.09 -9.01
CA LEU A 25 8.47 11.53 -7.80
C LEU A 25 8.62 12.49 -6.62
N THR A 26 7.54 12.60 -5.85
CA THR A 26 7.50 13.29 -4.56
C THR A 26 6.92 12.35 -3.52
N SER A 27 7.48 12.35 -2.32
CA SER A 27 7.04 11.45 -1.25
C SER A 27 6.24 12.17 -0.17
N TYR A 28 5.22 11.50 0.33
CA TYR A 28 4.30 12.04 1.34
C TYR A 28 3.99 10.99 2.40
N GLN A 29 4.13 11.36 3.66
CA GLN A 29 3.80 10.48 4.77
C GLN A 29 2.31 10.65 5.14
N LEU A 30 1.56 9.56 5.09
CA LEU A 30 0.11 9.53 5.36
C LEU A 30 -0.22 9.38 6.85
N GLY A 31 0.75 8.95 7.64
CA GLY A 31 0.56 8.64 9.06
C GLY A 31 1.29 7.38 9.46
N HIS A 32 0.86 6.78 10.57
CA HIS A 32 1.39 5.50 11.04
C HIS A 32 0.29 4.45 11.00
N LEU A 33 0.58 3.31 10.38
CA LEU A 33 -0.23 2.12 10.45
C LEU A 33 0.01 1.41 11.78
N ILE A 34 -1.06 0.98 12.43
CA ILE A 34 -1.04 0.27 13.70
C ILE A 34 -1.17 -1.22 13.39
N LEU A 35 -0.07 -1.94 13.53
CA LEU A 35 -0.07 -3.40 13.46
C LEU A 35 -0.34 -3.96 14.86
N THR A 36 -1.60 -4.29 15.13
CA THR A 36 -2.04 -4.87 16.42
C THR A 36 -1.60 -6.32 16.56
N SER A 37 -1.85 -7.15 15.54
CA SER A 37 -1.40 -8.55 15.51
C SER A 37 0.00 -8.72 14.92
N GLY A 38 0.47 -7.74 14.12
CA GLY A 38 1.72 -7.85 13.38
C GLY A 38 1.57 -8.58 12.04
N LYS A 39 0.35 -8.88 11.60
CA LYS A 39 0.09 -9.51 10.30
C LYS A 39 -0.43 -8.46 9.33
N LEU A 40 0.39 -8.12 8.33
CA LEU A 40 0.06 -7.08 7.35
C LEU A 40 -0.83 -7.62 6.24
N VAL A 41 -1.91 -6.91 5.95
CA VAL A 41 -2.80 -7.11 4.80
C VAL A 41 -2.64 -5.93 3.83
N ALA A 42 -2.57 -6.25 2.54
CA ALA A 42 -2.73 -5.29 1.46
C ALA A 42 -3.87 -5.77 0.54
N CYS A 43 -4.86 -4.92 0.33
CA CYS A 43 -6.03 -5.23 -0.48
C CYS A 43 -6.73 -3.96 -0.98
N ASP A 44 -7.82 -4.16 -1.72
CA ASP A 44 -8.89 -3.19 -1.87
C ASP A 44 -9.82 -3.27 -0.64
N PRO A 45 -9.89 -2.24 0.21
CA PRO A 45 -10.66 -2.30 1.44
C PRO A 45 -12.18 -2.25 1.21
N LEU A 46 -12.64 -1.78 0.05
CA LEU A 46 -14.05 -1.59 -0.26
C LEU A 46 -14.67 -2.83 -0.94
N VAL A 47 -13.84 -3.61 -1.64
CA VAL A 47 -14.30 -4.78 -2.41
C VAL A 47 -13.79 -6.09 -1.81
N PHE A 48 -12.57 -6.11 -1.26
CA PHE A 48 -11.92 -7.31 -0.75
C PHE A 48 -11.30 -7.09 0.66
N PRO A 49 -12.06 -6.62 1.67
CA PRO A 49 -11.49 -6.33 2.99
C PRO A 49 -10.94 -7.56 3.73
N GLY A 50 -11.45 -8.76 3.43
CA GLY A 50 -11.13 -10.01 4.13
C GLY A 50 -10.05 -10.88 3.47
N THR A 51 -9.07 -10.31 2.76
CA THR A 51 -8.01 -11.12 2.14
C THR A 51 -6.96 -11.57 3.14
N ASP A 52 -6.32 -12.71 2.86
CA ASP A 52 -5.23 -13.22 3.70
C ASP A 52 -4.07 -12.23 3.82
N PRO A 53 -3.43 -12.14 5.01
CA PRO A 53 -2.22 -11.36 5.20
C PRO A 53 -1.03 -11.98 4.47
N PHE A 54 0.05 -11.21 4.35
CA PHE A 54 1.34 -11.76 3.93
C PHE A 54 1.84 -12.83 4.93
N ASP A 55 2.62 -13.79 4.44
CA ASP A 55 3.16 -14.91 5.23
C ASP A 55 4.38 -14.50 6.05
N VAL A 56 4.25 -13.38 6.77
CA VAL A 56 5.28 -12.80 7.63
C VAL A 56 4.62 -12.28 8.90
N GLN A 57 5.21 -12.65 10.04
CA GLN A 57 4.86 -12.08 11.34
C GLN A 57 5.79 -10.90 11.64
N PHE A 58 5.26 -9.68 11.50
CA PHE A 58 5.96 -8.48 11.95
C PHE A 58 5.78 -8.30 13.46
N LYS A 59 6.62 -7.43 14.04
CA LYS A 59 6.46 -7.00 15.42
C LYS A 59 5.27 -6.04 15.49
N PRO A 60 4.31 -6.23 16.41
CA PRO A 60 3.27 -5.24 16.65
C PRO A 60 3.85 -3.85 16.96
N GLY A 61 3.22 -2.80 16.45
CA GLY A 61 3.75 -1.44 16.55
C GLY A 61 3.12 -0.45 15.57
N HIS A 62 3.71 0.74 15.52
CA HIS A 62 3.24 1.87 14.72
C HIS A 62 4.29 2.18 13.66
N TYR A 63 3.93 2.07 12.38
CA TYR A 63 4.88 2.12 11.28
C TYR A 63 4.45 3.14 10.24
N PRO A 64 5.33 4.07 9.81
CA PRO A 64 4.93 5.11 8.88
C PRO A 64 4.58 4.53 7.51
N VAL A 65 3.46 5.01 6.95
CA VAL A 65 3.06 4.77 5.57
C VAL A 65 3.41 5.98 4.73
N ILE A 66 4.08 5.75 3.61
CA ILE A 66 4.62 6.77 2.74
C ILE A 66 4.17 6.48 1.31
N LEU A 67 3.57 7.45 0.63
CA LEU A 67 3.32 7.39 -0.81
C LEU A 67 4.48 8.01 -1.58
N SER A 68 4.75 7.45 -2.76
CA SER A 68 5.50 8.10 -3.82
C SER A 68 4.52 8.46 -4.93
N VAL A 69 4.31 9.76 -5.13
CA VAL A 69 3.40 10.32 -6.13
C VAL A 69 4.20 10.79 -7.32
N ALA A 70 3.83 10.31 -8.50
CA ALA A 70 4.45 10.65 -9.76
C ALA A 70 3.73 11.83 -10.41
N HIS A 71 4.49 12.89 -10.69
CA HIS A 71 4.03 14.08 -11.39
C HIS A 71 4.47 14.01 -12.85
N ASN A 72 3.51 13.97 -13.77
CA ASN A 72 3.78 13.98 -15.20
C ASN A 72 4.12 15.40 -15.67
N SER A 73 5.31 15.55 -16.23
CA SER A 73 5.83 16.84 -16.69
C SER A 73 5.09 17.44 -17.90
N LYS A 74 4.20 16.68 -18.56
CA LYS A 74 3.52 17.10 -19.80
C LYS A 74 2.13 17.67 -19.58
N ASP A 75 1.38 17.17 -18.61
CA ASP A 75 -0.05 17.41 -18.45
C ASP A 75 -0.46 17.67 -16.99
N ASP A 76 0.52 17.88 -16.09
CA ASP A 76 0.34 18.09 -14.65
C ASP A 76 -0.46 16.98 -13.94
N ASN A 77 -0.70 15.85 -14.59
CA ASN A 77 -1.37 14.71 -13.99
C ASN A 77 -0.48 14.11 -12.89
N ILE A 78 -1.11 13.80 -11.77
CA ILE A 78 -0.49 13.10 -10.64
C ILE A 78 -1.03 11.68 -10.54
N THR A 79 -0.18 10.76 -10.12
CA THR A 79 -0.53 9.35 -10.00
C THR A 79 0.25 8.75 -8.85
N VAL A 80 -0.41 8.05 -7.93
CA VAL A 80 0.30 7.26 -6.91
C VAL A 80 1.08 6.16 -7.63
N ALA A 81 2.41 6.18 -7.54
CA ALA A 81 3.25 5.19 -8.19
C ALA A 81 3.59 4.03 -7.26
N TYR A 82 3.84 4.34 -5.98
CA TYR A 82 4.20 3.36 -4.96
C TYR A 82 3.63 3.74 -3.61
N ALA A 83 3.32 2.75 -2.78
CA ALA A 83 3.02 2.92 -1.37
C ALA A 83 3.98 2.06 -0.54
N MET A 84 4.55 2.60 0.53
CA MET A 84 5.50 1.92 1.39
C MET A 84 5.04 1.93 2.85
N LEU A 85 5.07 0.75 3.49
CA LEU A 85 5.13 0.62 4.93
C LEU A 85 6.60 0.49 5.35
N ARG A 86 7.13 1.45 6.12
CA ARG A 86 8.50 1.40 6.62
C ARG A 86 8.53 0.78 8.02
N LEU A 87 9.15 -0.39 8.13
CA LEU A 87 9.19 -1.20 9.35
C LEU A 87 10.39 -0.88 10.25
N SER A 88 11.46 -0.30 9.69
CA SER A 88 12.61 0.19 10.45
C SER A 88 13.34 1.32 9.71
N GLU A 89 14.30 1.95 10.37
CA GLU A 89 15.19 2.96 9.77
C GLU A 89 16.39 2.34 9.02
N GLN A 90 16.51 1.01 8.99
CA GLN A 90 17.54 0.33 8.20
C GLN A 90 17.26 0.42 6.70
N ILE A 91 18.32 0.35 5.90
CA ILE A 91 18.26 0.55 4.45
C ILE A 91 18.02 -0.80 3.77
N PRO A 92 16.92 -0.97 3.00
CA PRO A 92 16.75 -2.15 2.16
C PRO A 92 17.81 -2.15 1.04
N VAL A 93 18.52 -3.27 0.89
CA VAL A 93 19.53 -3.50 -0.15
C VAL A 93 19.09 -4.56 -1.17
N LYS A 94 17.98 -5.25 -0.88
CA LYS A 94 17.39 -6.28 -1.75
C LYS A 94 15.86 -6.18 -1.69
N TRP A 95 15.21 -6.45 -2.80
CA TRP A 95 13.76 -6.49 -2.91
C TRP A 95 13.30 -7.86 -3.40
N GLU A 96 12.35 -8.46 -2.69
CA GLU A 96 11.75 -9.76 -3.00
C GLU A 96 10.23 -9.63 -3.08
N LEU A 97 9.58 -10.44 -3.91
CA LEU A 97 8.12 -10.42 -4.01
C LEU A 97 7.51 -10.87 -2.67
N ALA A 98 6.55 -10.09 -2.16
CA ALA A 98 5.81 -10.44 -0.97
C ALA A 98 4.76 -11.51 -1.30
N THR A 99 4.66 -12.52 -0.46
CA THR A 99 3.79 -13.68 -0.66
C THR A 99 2.88 -13.90 0.54
N LYS A 100 1.71 -14.46 0.28
CA LYS A 100 0.76 -15.00 1.26
C LYS A 100 1.01 -16.49 1.46
N PHE A 101 0.39 -17.08 2.49
CA PHE A 101 0.59 -18.49 2.80
C PHE A 101 0.21 -19.37 1.60
N GLY A 102 1.11 -20.25 1.18
CA GLY A 102 0.91 -21.17 0.06
C GLY A 102 1.24 -20.60 -1.33
N GLU A 103 1.53 -19.31 -1.46
CA GLU A 103 2.02 -18.73 -2.70
C GLU A 103 3.49 -19.10 -2.92
N ASN A 104 3.77 -19.84 -4.00
CA ASN A 104 5.10 -20.35 -4.30
C ASN A 104 5.70 -19.65 -5.52
N LEU A 105 6.74 -18.86 -5.32
CA LEU A 105 7.41 -18.11 -6.40
C LEU A 105 7.89 -18.98 -7.58
N SER A 106 8.18 -20.26 -7.35
CA SER A 106 8.60 -21.19 -8.41
C SER A 106 7.49 -21.57 -9.40
N THR A 107 6.23 -21.27 -9.08
CA THR A 107 5.10 -21.50 -9.99
C THR A 107 4.85 -20.35 -10.93
N LEU A 108 5.52 -19.20 -10.73
CA LEU A 108 5.36 -18.02 -11.59
C LEU A 108 6.19 -18.15 -12.86
N SER A 109 5.57 -17.81 -13.99
CA SER A 109 6.26 -17.54 -15.26
C SER A 109 7.02 -16.20 -15.20
N GLU A 110 7.90 -15.93 -16.17
CA GLU A 110 8.82 -14.77 -16.15
C GLU A 110 8.14 -13.39 -15.96
N ASN A 111 6.87 -13.25 -16.35
CA ASN A 111 6.10 -12.00 -16.26
C ASN A 111 4.90 -12.10 -15.31
N GLU A 112 4.81 -13.16 -14.51
CA GLU A 112 3.74 -13.32 -13.52
C GLU A 112 4.20 -12.84 -12.15
N VAL A 113 3.24 -12.34 -11.38
CA VAL A 113 3.44 -11.88 -10.00
C VAL A 113 2.26 -12.33 -9.17
N PHE A 114 2.51 -12.61 -7.90
CA PHE A 114 1.49 -12.53 -6.86
C PHE A 114 1.21 -11.07 -6.50
N GLY A 115 0.01 -10.81 -6.02
CA GLY A 115 -0.48 -9.46 -5.78
C GLY A 115 -1.92 -9.48 -5.27
N TYR A 116 -2.53 -8.30 -5.20
CA TYR A 116 -3.94 -8.15 -4.86
C TYR A 116 -4.68 -7.37 -5.94
N GLY A 117 -5.95 -7.72 -6.12
CA GLY A 117 -6.84 -7.02 -7.02
C GLY A 117 -7.38 -5.73 -6.39
N VAL A 118 -7.57 -4.71 -7.23
CA VAL A 118 -8.27 -3.48 -6.91
C VAL A 118 -9.40 -3.29 -7.93
N ASP A 119 -10.58 -2.97 -7.43
CA ASP A 119 -11.82 -2.82 -8.23
C ASP A 119 -12.67 -1.60 -7.79
N SER A 120 -12.17 -0.83 -6.82
CA SER A 120 -12.71 0.47 -6.40
C SER A 120 -11.77 1.65 -6.71
N GLY A 121 -10.66 1.41 -7.40
CA GLY A 121 -9.55 2.34 -7.50
C GLY A 121 -8.79 2.59 -6.18
N THR A 122 -9.14 1.94 -5.07
CA THR A 122 -8.54 2.15 -3.75
C THR A 122 -7.69 0.95 -3.32
N GLY A 123 -6.41 1.20 -2.98
CA GLY A 123 -5.57 0.25 -2.26
C GLY A 123 -5.44 0.63 -0.79
N CYS A 124 -5.01 -0.30 0.06
CA CYS A 124 -4.73 0.01 1.46
C CYS A 124 -3.64 -0.87 2.07
N PHE A 125 -3.18 -0.43 3.23
CA PHE A 125 -2.52 -1.28 4.22
C PHE A 125 -3.33 -1.32 5.51
N MET A 126 -3.46 -2.51 6.10
CA MET A 126 -4.12 -2.73 7.38
C MET A 126 -3.53 -3.94 8.13
N ASP A 127 -3.77 -4.06 9.42
CA ASP A 127 -3.49 -5.29 10.18
C ASP A 127 -4.59 -6.33 9.93
N ALA A 128 -4.30 -7.62 10.13
CA ALA A 128 -5.29 -8.69 10.04
C ALA A 128 -6.44 -8.52 11.07
N ASP A 129 -6.17 -7.98 12.27
CA ASP A 129 -7.26 -7.68 13.22
C ASP A 129 -8.15 -6.56 12.67
N THR A 130 -7.57 -5.51 12.08
CA THR A 130 -8.32 -4.43 11.40
C THR A 130 -9.18 -4.99 10.27
N SER A 131 -8.63 -5.90 9.46
CA SER A 131 -9.36 -6.57 8.37
C SER A 131 -10.59 -7.32 8.90
N GLN A 132 -10.45 -8.05 10.00
CA GLN A 132 -11.57 -8.75 10.62
C GLN A 132 -12.63 -7.78 11.15
N ILE A 133 -12.22 -6.70 11.83
CA ILE A 133 -13.13 -5.65 12.32
C ILE A 133 -13.94 -5.06 11.16
N ILE A 134 -13.28 -4.73 10.05
CA ILE A 134 -13.94 -4.18 8.87
C ILE A 134 -14.94 -5.19 8.28
N VAL A 135 -14.56 -6.46 8.16
CA VAL A 135 -15.46 -7.50 7.64
C VAL A 135 -16.69 -7.62 8.53
N ASP A 136 -16.52 -7.66 9.85
CA ASP A 136 -17.63 -7.76 10.80
C ASP A 136 -18.55 -6.53 10.71
N GLN A 137 -17.98 -5.32 10.66
CA GLN A 137 -18.73 -4.06 10.48
C GLN A 137 -19.49 -4.02 9.14
N CYS A 138 -18.93 -4.58 8.05
CA CYS A 138 -19.62 -4.68 6.77
C CYS A 138 -20.90 -5.54 6.85
N TRP A 139 -20.91 -6.57 7.69
CA TRP A 139 -22.10 -7.40 7.91
C TRP A 139 -23.14 -6.73 8.82
N GLU A 140 -22.69 -5.87 9.73
CA GLU A 140 -23.53 -5.19 10.72
C GLU A 140 -24.12 -3.86 10.22
N ALA A 141 -23.49 -3.21 9.23
CA ALA A 141 -23.93 -1.90 8.74
C ALA A 141 -25.37 -1.95 8.18
N GLU A 142 -26.27 -1.16 8.77
CA GLU A 142 -27.67 -1.06 8.34
C GLU A 142 -27.90 0.14 7.41
N THR A 143 -26.98 1.11 7.45
CA THR A 143 -27.06 2.38 6.72
C THR A 143 -25.78 2.67 5.92
N TYR A 144 -25.85 3.62 4.99
CA TYR A 144 -24.68 4.03 4.21
C TYR A 144 -23.66 4.76 5.10
N GLU A 145 -24.14 5.59 6.01
CA GLU A 145 -23.37 6.39 6.95
C GLU A 145 -22.53 5.50 7.90
N GLU A 146 -22.98 4.28 8.18
CA GLU A 146 -22.23 3.30 8.96
C GLU A 146 -21.19 2.53 8.14
N SER A 147 -21.31 2.53 6.81
CA SER A 147 -20.44 1.77 5.91
C SER A 147 -19.01 2.30 5.90
N LEU A 148 -18.06 1.41 5.62
CA LEU A 148 -16.66 1.80 5.42
C LEU A 148 -16.51 2.81 4.28
N THR A 149 -17.32 2.70 3.21
CA THR A 149 -17.28 3.60 2.06
C THR A 149 -17.52 5.05 2.49
N CYS A 150 -18.62 5.32 3.20
CA CYS A 150 -18.94 6.67 3.64
C CYS A 150 -17.86 7.24 4.57
N LYS A 151 -17.36 6.42 5.53
CA LYS A 151 -16.31 6.83 6.45
C LYS A 151 -14.99 7.15 5.75
N LEU A 152 -14.61 6.37 4.73
CA LEU A 152 -13.41 6.63 3.93
C LEU A 152 -13.59 7.90 3.07
N GLU A 153 -14.74 8.11 2.45
CA GLU A 153 -15.04 9.33 1.69
C GLU A 153 -14.91 10.59 2.57
N GLU A 154 -15.53 10.60 3.75
CA GLU A 154 -15.41 11.71 4.71
C GLU A 154 -13.95 11.95 5.12
N THR A 155 -13.22 10.87 5.42
CA THR A 155 -11.80 10.96 5.81
C THR A 155 -10.92 11.46 4.65
N ILE A 156 -11.24 11.11 3.40
CA ILE A 156 -10.54 11.59 2.21
C ILE A 156 -10.78 13.09 2.03
N GLU A 157 -12.03 13.55 2.18
CA GLU A 157 -12.38 14.97 2.07
C GLU A 157 -11.63 15.82 3.09
N GLU A 158 -11.49 15.36 4.32
CA GLU A 158 -10.70 16.02 5.37
C GLU A 158 -9.20 16.10 5.02
N ASN A 159 -8.69 15.10 4.29
CA ASN A 159 -7.28 14.98 3.92
C ASN A 159 -6.92 15.58 2.55
N TYR A 160 -7.88 16.17 1.84
CA TYR A 160 -7.76 16.67 0.46
C TYR A 160 -6.89 17.93 0.35
N SER A 161 -5.60 17.82 0.69
CA SER A 161 -4.61 18.90 0.64
C SER A 161 -3.48 18.63 -0.35
N LEU A 162 -3.36 17.40 -0.85
CA LEU A 162 -2.21 16.95 -1.66
C LEU A 162 -2.57 16.57 -3.10
N GLY A 163 -3.86 16.68 -3.48
CA GLY A 163 -4.36 16.45 -4.84
C GLY A 163 -4.64 14.99 -5.21
N TYR A 164 -4.52 14.06 -4.26
CA TYR A 164 -4.84 12.64 -4.42
C TYR A 164 -5.64 12.17 -3.21
N ASN A 165 -6.41 11.10 -3.38
CA ASN A 165 -7.26 10.57 -2.32
C ASN A 165 -6.45 9.63 -1.43
N TRP A 166 -6.51 9.90 -0.14
CA TRP A 166 -5.95 9.03 0.88
C TRP A 166 -6.70 9.24 2.19
N ALA A 167 -6.67 8.22 3.04
CA ALA A 167 -7.28 8.24 4.36
C ALA A 167 -6.40 7.49 5.35
N ASN A 168 -6.38 7.98 6.59
CA ASN A 168 -5.92 7.24 7.75
C ASN A 168 -7.08 7.16 8.72
N LEU A 169 -7.85 6.08 8.64
CA LEU A 169 -9.12 5.91 9.34
C LEU A 169 -8.95 4.95 10.51
N CYS A 170 -9.25 5.41 11.72
CA CYS A 170 -9.43 4.56 12.90
C CYS A 170 -10.77 3.81 12.77
N VAL A 171 -10.75 2.48 12.87
CA VAL A 171 -11.95 1.63 12.78
C VAL A 171 -12.39 1.04 14.11
N ASP A 172 -11.54 1.14 15.14
CA ASP A 172 -11.82 0.70 16.50
C ASP A 172 -11.09 1.57 17.52
N ASP A 173 -11.84 2.33 18.32
CA ASP A 173 -11.27 3.26 19.30
C ASP A 173 -10.57 2.56 20.48
N SER A 174 -10.90 1.31 20.78
CA SER A 174 -10.35 0.61 21.94
C SER A 174 -8.93 0.11 21.69
N THR A 175 -8.68 -0.36 20.48
CA THR A 175 -7.39 -0.90 20.00
C THR A 175 -6.60 0.15 19.22
N GLN A 176 -7.27 1.22 18.78
CA GLN A 176 -6.78 2.18 17.80
C GLN A 176 -6.45 1.54 16.44
N ALA A 177 -7.02 0.37 16.13
CA ALA A 177 -6.82 -0.29 14.85
C ALA A 177 -7.23 0.66 13.71
N ASN A 178 -6.38 0.78 12.70
CA ASN A 178 -6.59 1.68 11.59
C ASN A 178 -6.34 1.03 10.22
N VAL A 179 -6.96 1.61 9.20
CA VAL A 179 -6.69 1.35 7.79
C VAL A 179 -6.10 2.61 7.17
N ILE A 180 -4.99 2.47 6.46
CA ILE A 180 -4.45 3.54 5.63
C ILE A 180 -4.76 3.21 4.17
N ALA A 181 -5.71 3.95 3.60
CA ALA A 181 -6.19 3.79 2.23
C ALA A 181 -5.65 4.90 1.33
N PHE A 182 -5.46 4.60 0.05
CA PHE A 182 -4.89 5.51 -0.95
C PHE A 182 -5.28 5.09 -2.37
N ASP A 183 -5.28 6.06 -3.29
CA ASP A 183 -5.46 5.78 -4.72
C ASP A 183 -4.46 4.72 -5.20
N SER A 184 -4.95 3.73 -5.95
CA SER A 184 -4.17 2.65 -6.56
C SER A 184 -3.45 3.05 -7.86
N GLY A 185 -3.10 4.34 -7.97
CA GLY A 185 -2.40 4.88 -9.13
C GLY A 185 -3.26 4.92 -10.38
N VAL A 186 -3.18 3.90 -11.24
CA VAL A 186 -3.88 3.85 -12.54
C VAL A 186 -5.31 3.31 -12.44
N GLY A 187 -5.80 3.09 -11.22
CA GLY A 187 -7.15 2.62 -10.91
C GLY A 187 -7.20 1.10 -10.74
N ASP A 188 -8.27 0.48 -11.23
CA ASP A 188 -8.48 -0.96 -11.09
C ASP A 188 -7.37 -1.78 -11.75
N GLY A 189 -7.02 -2.90 -11.15
CA GLY A 189 -5.90 -3.71 -11.60
C GLY A 189 -5.47 -4.78 -10.62
N PHE A 190 -4.28 -5.33 -10.87
CA PHE A 190 -3.66 -6.35 -10.03
C PHE A 190 -2.24 -5.90 -9.70
N TYR A 191 -1.97 -5.67 -8.42
CA TYR A 191 -0.77 -4.96 -7.97
C TYR A 191 0.07 -5.85 -7.05
N ALA A 192 1.37 -5.86 -7.31
CA ALA A 192 2.33 -6.64 -6.55
C ALA A 192 2.89 -5.84 -5.38
N SER A 193 3.15 -6.54 -4.27
CA SER A 193 3.88 -6.00 -3.13
C SER A 193 5.25 -6.68 -3.00
N TYR A 194 6.22 -5.98 -2.41
CA TYR A 194 7.60 -6.42 -2.30
C TYR A 194 8.15 -6.15 -0.90
N PHE A 195 8.89 -7.12 -0.35
CA PHE A 195 9.67 -6.96 0.86
C PHE A 195 11.02 -6.33 0.54
N GLY A 196 11.37 -5.27 1.25
CA GLY A 196 12.71 -4.70 1.26
C GLY A 196 13.51 -5.31 2.40
N LEU A 197 14.60 -6.00 2.07
CA LEU A 197 15.48 -6.67 3.02
C LEU A 197 16.76 -5.86 3.21
N ASP A 198 17.19 -5.70 4.46
CA ASP A 198 18.49 -5.10 4.78
C ASP A 198 19.67 -6.06 4.52
N ILE A 199 20.88 -5.61 4.87
CA ILE A 199 22.12 -6.40 4.67
C ILE A 199 22.17 -7.69 5.49
N GLU A 200 21.38 -7.77 6.56
CA GLU A 200 21.26 -8.95 7.42
C GLU A 200 20.13 -9.89 6.96
N GLY A 201 19.36 -9.47 5.95
CA GLY A 201 18.21 -10.22 5.44
C GLY A 201 16.93 -10.00 6.26
N CYS A 202 16.88 -8.99 7.14
CA CYS A 202 15.66 -8.64 7.85
C CYS A 202 14.75 -7.79 6.96
N ILE A 203 13.43 -8.01 7.02
CA ILE A 203 12.46 -7.18 6.29
C ILE A 203 12.31 -5.84 7.01
N VAL A 204 12.61 -4.76 6.29
CA VAL A 204 12.66 -3.39 6.82
C VAL A 204 11.68 -2.45 6.13
N ALA A 205 11.08 -2.89 5.02
CA ALA A 205 10.01 -2.18 4.32
C ALA A 205 9.11 -3.15 3.55
N VAL A 206 7.87 -2.74 3.29
CA VAL A 206 6.97 -3.38 2.32
C VAL A 206 6.51 -2.32 1.33
N VAL A 207 6.60 -2.58 0.03
CA VAL A 207 6.20 -1.63 -1.03
C VAL A 207 5.18 -2.27 -1.95
N THR A 208 4.07 -1.60 -2.23
CA THR A 208 3.17 -1.94 -3.34
C THR A 208 3.50 -1.04 -4.54
N GLU A 209 3.62 -1.65 -5.73
CA GLU A 209 3.87 -0.97 -7.00
C GLU A 209 2.55 -0.82 -7.78
N PHE A 210 2.14 0.43 -8.03
CA PHE A 210 0.96 0.77 -8.84
C PHE A 210 1.33 1.20 -10.26
N LEU A 211 2.52 1.77 -10.43
CA LEU A 211 3.02 2.23 -11.72
C LEU A 211 4.43 1.73 -11.93
N SER A 212 4.57 0.72 -12.80
CA SER A 212 5.87 0.19 -13.18
C SER A 212 6.63 1.12 -14.13
N GLY A 213 7.94 1.13 -13.99
CA GLY A 213 8.84 1.92 -14.82
C GLY A 213 10.30 1.80 -14.39
N GLU A 214 11.17 2.49 -15.11
CA GLU A 214 12.60 2.56 -14.78
C GLU A 214 12.85 3.71 -13.79
N LEU A 215 13.62 3.42 -12.73
CA LEU A 215 14.12 4.37 -11.74
C LEU A 215 15.63 4.62 -11.99
N PRO A 216 15.98 5.50 -12.95
CA PRO A 216 17.37 5.83 -13.25
C PRO A 216 18.12 6.36 -12.02
#